data_AF-A0A530BIP5-F1
#
_entry.id   AF-A0A530BIP5-F1
#
_cell.length_a   1.000
_cell.length_b   1.000
_cell.length_c   1.000
_cell.angle_alpha   90.00
_cell.angle_beta   90.00
_cell.angle_gamma   90.00
#
_symmetry.space_group_name_H-M   'P 1'
#
loop_
_entity.id
_entity.type
_entity.pdbx_description
1 polymer ?
#
loop_
_entity_poly.entity_id
_entity_poly.type
_entity_poly.pdbx_seq_one_letter_code
_entity_poly.pdbx_strand_id
1 'polypeptide(L)'
;MGKTKTESIPADVYIQFVRSLFDNAHMLLIGGACYWILGLMIYLRTHNPLFLAFSFALLSVSLIRYFGIRSFLRTGGGIADVEHAQRLERSYVLKGCLQGLGLGALCFVSIYVYPDPFAELAAMSLTLATLVTVVARNYGSPRMVRIFSVTFIGPAALALLLRMDAPSVVLGLMIIPMTFITITGADHVRNVLFSAVIGHKQARNLTRRFDRALNTMSHGLVMLGPDGRVAVANAEAAHLMSLKSADALLGRSIHGLLMRGVAGGMLAPKDCRYIEAQLTRALREGRDRKVLV
;
A
#
# COMPACT_ATOMS: atom_id res chain seq x y z
N MET A 1 6.49 22.91 -20.21
CA MET A 1 6.36 21.92 -19.12
C MET A 1 5.92 20.59 -19.71
N GLY A 2 6.84 19.64 -19.82
CA GLY A 2 6.64 18.39 -20.53
C GLY A 2 5.65 17.47 -19.81
N LYS A 3 4.61 17.04 -20.52
CA LYS A 3 3.81 15.87 -20.16
C LYS A 3 4.74 14.66 -20.18
N THR A 4 5.15 14.17 -19.01
CA THR A 4 5.77 12.86 -18.88
C THR A 4 4.76 11.82 -19.34
N LYS A 5 5.03 11.23 -20.51
CA LYS A 5 4.37 10.02 -20.99
C LYS A 5 4.36 9.01 -19.86
N THR A 6 3.18 8.45 -19.59
CA THR A 6 2.91 7.30 -18.74
C THR A 6 4.00 6.26 -18.95
N GLU A 7 5.02 6.23 -18.07
CA GLU A 7 5.90 5.08 -17.96
C GLU A 7 4.99 3.88 -17.70
N SER A 8 4.96 2.95 -18.65
CA SER A 8 4.30 1.68 -18.51
C SER A 8 4.78 1.07 -17.20
N ILE A 9 3.88 0.99 -16.22
CA ILE A 9 4.16 0.47 -14.88
C ILE A 9 4.90 -0.86 -15.06
N PRO A 10 6.07 -1.06 -14.41
CA PRO A 10 6.77 -2.34 -14.51
C PRO A 10 5.81 -3.48 -14.19
N ALA A 11 5.79 -4.52 -15.03
CA ALA A 11 4.82 -5.62 -14.95
C ALA A 11 4.68 -6.19 -13.53
N ASP A 12 5.81 -6.39 -12.85
CA ASP A 12 5.86 -6.87 -11.46
C ASP A 12 5.08 -5.98 -10.48
N VAL A 13 5.14 -4.67 -10.67
CA VAL A 13 4.48 -3.70 -9.78
C VAL A 13 2.98 -3.67 -10.06
N TYR A 14 2.56 -3.75 -11.32
CA TYR A 14 1.16 -3.90 -11.67
C TYR A 14 0.56 -5.20 -11.09
N ILE A 15 1.29 -6.32 -11.18
CA ILE A 15 0.87 -7.60 -10.59
C ILE A 15 0.68 -7.46 -9.07
N GLN A 16 1.60 -6.79 -8.37
CA GLN A 16 1.47 -6.54 -6.93
C GLN A 16 0.24 -5.68 -6.59
N PHE A 17 -0.05 -4.65 -7.39
CA PHE A 17 -1.26 -3.84 -7.20
C PHE A 17 -2.55 -4.62 -7.43
N VAL A 18 -2.58 -5.51 -8.42
CA VAL A 18 -3.74 -6.37 -8.64
C VAL A 18 -3.89 -7.34 -7.46
N ARG A 19 -2.78 -7.91 -6.97
CA ARG A 19 -2.78 -8.80 -5.80
C ARG A 19 -3.31 -8.09 -4.55
N SER A 20 -2.94 -6.83 -4.32
CA SER A 20 -3.41 -6.08 -3.14
C SER A 20 -4.92 -5.84 -3.11
N LEU A 21 -5.63 -5.92 -4.24
CA LEU A 21 -7.10 -5.85 -4.30
C LEU A 21 -7.78 -7.01 -3.54
N PHE A 22 -7.08 -8.13 -3.42
CA PHE A 22 -7.54 -9.35 -2.76
C PHE A 22 -7.16 -9.39 -1.26
N ASP A 23 -6.38 -8.43 -0.76
CA ASP A 23 -6.05 -8.34 0.66
C ASP A 23 -7.25 -7.85 1.48
N ASN A 24 -7.25 -8.13 2.79
CA ASN A 24 -8.27 -7.69 3.74
C ASN A 24 -9.71 -8.10 3.36
N ALA A 25 -9.90 -9.36 2.95
CA ALA A 25 -11.19 -9.92 2.54
C ALA A 25 -12.32 -9.73 3.58
N HIS A 26 -11.98 -9.71 4.87
CA HIS A 26 -12.94 -9.53 5.97
C HIS A 26 -13.75 -8.22 5.89
N MET A 27 -13.19 -7.15 5.31
CA MET A 27 -13.92 -5.88 5.14
C MET A 27 -15.16 -6.02 4.25
N LEU A 28 -15.18 -6.97 3.30
CA LEU A 28 -16.36 -7.25 2.46
C LEU A 28 -17.48 -7.92 3.24
N LEU A 29 -17.16 -8.76 4.24
CA LEU A 29 -18.16 -9.35 5.10
C LEU A 29 -18.80 -8.30 6.01
N ILE A 30 -17.97 -7.42 6.58
CA ILE A 30 -18.46 -6.31 7.41
C ILE A 30 -19.42 -5.44 6.60
N GLY A 31 -19.01 -5.03 5.39
CA GLY A 31 -19.89 -4.28 4.47
C GLY A 31 -21.17 -5.05 4.12
N GLY A 32 -21.07 -6.34 3.82
CA GLY A 32 -22.22 -7.21 3.55
C GLY A 32 -23.20 -7.31 4.71
N ALA A 33 -22.71 -7.41 5.94
CA ALA A 33 -23.54 -7.39 7.14
C ALA A 33 -24.25 -6.04 7.31
N CYS A 34 -23.57 -4.92 7.05
CA CYS A 34 -24.20 -3.59 7.07
C CYS A 34 -25.32 -3.47 6.02
N TYR A 35 -25.10 -3.96 4.79
CA TYR A 35 -26.14 -3.98 3.75
C TYR A 35 -27.37 -4.79 4.18
N TRP A 36 -27.12 -5.96 4.76
CA TRP A 36 -28.17 -6.85 5.23
C TRP A 36 -28.99 -6.20 6.35
N ILE A 37 -28.32 -5.73 7.41
CA ILE A 37 -28.95 -5.12 8.58
C ILE A 37 -29.75 -3.88 8.18
N LEU A 38 -29.15 -2.95 7.44
CA LEU A 38 -29.84 -1.72 7.05
C LEU A 38 -30.98 -2.00 6.08
N GLY A 39 -30.79 -2.87 5.08
CA GLY A 39 -31.88 -3.25 4.18
C GLY A 39 -33.05 -3.93 4.92
N LEU A 40 -32.77 -4.75 5.94
CA LEU A 40 -33.79 -5.37 6.78
C LEU A 40 -34.52 -4.30 7.62
N MET A 41 -33.80 -3.33 8.19
CA MET A 41 -34.41 -2.23 8.93
C MET A 41 -35.32 -1.37 8.05
N ILE A 42 -34.92 -1.10 6.80
CA ILE A 42 -35.76 -0.40 5.82
C ILE A 42 -37.02 -1.21 5.53
N TYR A 43 -36.90 -2.53 5.34
CA TYR A 43 -38.07 -3.40 5.17
C TYR A 43 -39.00 -3.37 6.38
N LEU A 44 -38.47 -3.50 7.60
CA LEU A 44 -39.28 -3.47 8.82
C LEU A 44 -40.00 -2.13 9.00
N ARG A 45 -39.44 -1.03 8.48
CA ARG A 45 -40.04 0.29 8.51
C ARG A 45 -41.11 0.51 7.45
N THR A 46 -40.84 0.05 6.22
CA THR A 46 -41.66 0.35 5.03
C THR A 46 -42.66 -0.76 4.68
N HIS A 47 -42.47 -1.96 5.22
CA HIS A 47 -43.16 -3.21 4.86
C HIS A 47 -43.12 -3.56 3.36
N ASN A 48 -42.22 -2.93 2.59
CA ASN A 48 -42.11 -3.17 1.15
C ASN A 48 -41.09 -4.29 0.86
N PRO A 49 -41.52 -5.44 0.31
CA PRO A 49 -40.66 -6.61 0.12
C PRO A 49 -39.48 -6.36 -0.83
N LEU A 50 -39.53 -5.31 -1.65
CA LEU A 50 -38.42 -4.92 -2.51
C LEU A 50 -37.14 -4.63 -1.71
N PHE A 51 -37.25 -3.97 -0.56
CA PHE A 51 -36.08 -3.66 0.29
C PHE A 51 -35.50 -4.92 0.95
N LEU A 52 -36.35 -5.91 1.26
CA LEU A 52 -35.91 -7.22 1.73
C LEU A 52 -35.13 -7.95 0.63
N ALA A 53 -35.61 -7.89 -0.61
CA ALA A 53 -34.90 -8.45 -1.75
C ALA A 53 -33.52 -7.79 -1.95
N PHE A 54 -33.43 -6.45 -1.87
CA PHE A 54 -32.13 -5.76 -1.91
C PHE A 54 -31.19 -6.17 -0.78
N SER A 55 -31.71 -6.28 0.45
CA SER A 55 -30.95 -6.70 1.63
C SER A 55 -30.25 -8.05 1.39
N PHE A 56 -31.01 -9.07 0.97
CA PHE A 56 -30.45 -10.39 0.70
C PHE A 56 -29.58 -10.43 -0.56
N ALA A 57 -29.98 -9.73 -1.64
CA ALA A 57 -29.18 -9.69 -2.87
C ALA A 57 -27.79 -9.09 -2.62
N LEU A 58 -27.70 -7.97 -1.91
CA LEU A 58 -26.42 -7.33 -1.57
C LEU A 58 -25.57 -8.18 -0.62
N LEU A 59 -26.21 -8.88 0.33
CA LEU A 59 -25.54 -9.85 1.19
C LEU A 59 -24.95 -11.00 0.36
N SER A 60 -25.73 -11.61 -0.53
CA SER A 60 -25.30 -12.70 -1.40
C SER A 60 -24.12 -12.29 -2.28
N VAL A 61 -24.16 -11.10 -2.91
CA VAL A 61 -23.05 -10.59 -3.69
C VAL A 61 -21.80 -10.39 -2.83
N SER A 62 -21.95 -9.87 -1.62
CA SER A 62 -20.83 -9.68 -0.68
C SER A 62 -20.20 -11.01 -0.26
N LEU A 63 -21.02 -12.04 0.00
CA LEU A 63 -20.56 -13.40 0.30
C LEU A 63 -19.84 -14.03 -0.89
N ILE A 64 -20.38 -13.93 -2.10
CA ILE A 64 -19.75 -14.43 -3.33
C ILE A 64 -18.38 -13.78 -3.54
N ARG A 65 -18.28 -12.45 -3.32
CA ARG A 65 -17.00 -11.74 -3.40
C ARG A 65 -16.03 -12.22 -2.33
N TYR A 66 -16.48 -12.36 -1.08
CA TYR A 66 -15.66 -12.84 0.02
C TYR A 66 -15.10 -14.25 -0.22
N PHE A 67 -15.96 -15.21 -0.58
CA PHE A 67 -15.53 -16.57 -0.86
C PHE A 67 -14.65 -16.65 -2.10
N GLY A 68 -14.91 -15.82 -3.12
CA GLY A 68 -14.05 -15.71 -4.30
C GLY A 68 -12.62 -15.26 -3.95
N ILE A 69 -12.49 -14.22 -3.12
CA ILE A 69 -11.19 -13.74 -2.65
C ILE A 69 -10.52 -14.79 -1.74
N ARG A 70 -11.27 -15.39 -0.81
CA ARG A 70 -10.72 -16.39 0.11
C ARG A 70 -10.26 -17.65 -0.62
N SER A 71 -10.97 -18.06 -1.66
CA SER A 71 -10.55 -19.16 -2.54
C SER A 71 -9.22 -18.84 -3.22
N PHE A 72 -9.09 -17.65 -3.83
CA PHE A 72 -7.85 -17.17 -4.45
C PHE A 72 -6.66 -17.12 -3.46
N LEU A 73 -6.87 -16.64 -2.24
CA LEU A 73 -5.82 -16.59 -1.22
C LEU A 73 -5.43 -17.99 -0.73
N ARG A 74 -6.38 -18.94 -0.64
CA ARG A 74 -6.12 -20.33 -0.24
C ARG A 74 -5.29 -21.09 -1.27
N THR A 75 -5.40 -20.77 -2.55
CA THR A 75 -4.58 -21.38 -3.62
C THR A 75 -3.19 -20.73 -3.76
N GLY A 76 -2.72 -20.01 -2.73
CA GLY A 76 -1.41 -19.35 -2.68
C GLY A 76 -1.39 -17.89 -3.16
N GLY A 77 -2.49 -17.38 -3.72
CA GLY A 77 -2.60 -15.98 -4.17
C GLY A 77 -1.50 -15.55 -5.16
N GLY A 78 -0.97 -16.51 -5.92
CA GLY A 78 0.06 -16.29 -6.92
C GLY A 78 -0.55 -15.79 -8.22
N ILE A 79 0.07 -14.79 -8.82
CA ILE A 79 -0.30 -14.25 -10.14
C ILE A 79 0.92 -14.47 -11.04
N ALA A 80 0.80 -15.39 -12.00
CA ALA A 80 1.91 -15.80 -12.86
C ALA A 80 2.32 -14.68 -13.84
N ASP A 81 1.33 -14.17 -14.59
CA ASP A 81 1.57 -13.25 -15.70
C ASP A 81 0.61 -12.05 -15.67
N VAL A 82 0.96 -11.02 -16.44
CA VAL A 82 0.14 -9.80 -16.62
C VAL A 82 -1.25 -10.14 -17.16
N GLU A 83 -1.38 -11.10 -18.07
CA GLU A 83 -2.69 -11.53 -18.58
C GLU A 83 -3.56 -12.21 -17.51
N HIS A 84 -2.93 -12.98 -16.62
CA HIS A 84 -3.63 -13.57 -15.48
C HIS A 84 -4.11 -12.47 -14.52
N ALA A 85 -3.26 -11.47 -14.25
CA ALA A 85 -3.61 -10.30 -13.46
C ALA A 85 -4.81 -9.53 -14.05
N GLN A 86 -4.81 -9.29 -15.36
CA GLN A 86 -5.92 -8.59 -16.04
C GLN A 86 -7.23 -9.37 -15.96
N ARG A 87 -7.20 -10.71 -16.08
CA ARG A 87 -8.40 -11.55 -15.93
C ARG A 87 -8.97 -11.48 -14.50
N LEU A 88 -8.10 -11.55 -13.50
CA LEU A 88 -8.49 -11.40 -12.10
C LEU A 88 -9.07 -10.01 -11.83
N GLU A 89 -8.43 -8.96 -12.34
CA GLU A 89 -8.91 -7.57 -12.24
C GLU A 89 -10.31 -7.43 -12.86
N ARG A 90 -10.51 -7.91 -14.10
CA ARG A 90 -11.83 -7.85 -14.77
C ARG A 90 -12.93 -8.58 -14.00
N SER A 91 -12.62 -9.80 -13.52
CA SER A 91 -13.55 -10.58 -12.68
C SER A 91 -13.91 -9.86 -11.38
N TYR A 92 -12.92 -9.22 -10.75
CA TYR A 92 -13.14 -8.41 -9.55
C TYR A 92 -14.01 -7.18 -9.84
N VAL A 93 -13.70 -6.43 -10.91
CA VAL A 93 -14.48 -5.26 -11.35
C VAL A 93 -15.93 -5.68 -11.60
N LEU A 94 -16.18 -6.76 -12.34
CA LEU A 94 -17.54 -7.21 -12.65
C LEU A 94 -18.38 -7.47 -11.40
N LYS A 95 -17.83 -8.22 -10.43
CA LYS A 95 -18.53 -8.52 -9.17
C LYS A 95 -18.74 -7.27 -8.31
N GLY A 96 -17.76 -6.36 -8.31
CA GLY A 96 -17.89 -5.09 -7.60
C GLY A 96 -18.91 -4.13 -8.24
N CYS A 97 -19.02 -4.11 -9.58
CA CYS A 97 -20.05 -3.36 -10.29
C CYS A 97 -21.45 -3.85 -9.93
N LEU A 98 -21.64 -5.17 -9.84
CA LEU A 98 -22.93 -5.73 -9.43
C LEU A 98 -23.35 -5.24 -8.04
N GLN A 99 -22.40 -5.22 -7.09
CA GLN A 99 -22.64 -4.66 -5.75
C GLN A 99 -22.90 -3.15 -5.80
N GLY A 100 -22.11 -2.41 -6.57
CA GLY A 100 -22.24 -0.96 -6.71
C GLY A 100 -23.56 -0.54 -7.31
N LEU A 101 -23.96 -1.16 -8.42
CA LEU A 101 -25.26 -0.95 -9.03
C LEU A 101 -26.40 -1.38 -8.11
N GLY A 102 -26.25 -2.48 -7.36
CA GLY A 102 -27.25 -2.88 -6.38
C GLY A 102 -27.46 -1.84 -5.27
N LEU A 103 -26.36 -1.29 -4.73
CA LEU A 103 -26.42 -0.26 -3.69
C LEU A 103 -26.89 1.09 -4.24
N GLY A 104 -26.45 1.47 -5.43
CA GLY A 104 -26.94 2.66 -6.13
C GLY A 104 -28.43 2.54 -6.47
N ALA A 105 -28.89 1.38 -6.94
CA ALA A 105 -30.30 1.11 -7.20
C ALA A 105 -31.13 1.16 -5.91
N LEU A 106 -30.61 0.65 -4.79
CA LEU A 106 -31.25 0.81 -3.47
C LEU A 106 -31.43 2.30 -3.14
N CYS A 107 -30.40 3.14 -3.35
CA CYS A 107 -30.55 4.59 -3.17
C CYS A 107 -31.60 5.18 -4.11
N PHE A 108 -31.60 4.80 -5.39
CA PHE A 108 -32.56 5.28 -6.36
C PHE A 108 -34.00 4.95 -5.94
N VAL A 109 -34.23 3.71 -5.53
CA VAL A 109 -35.55 3.25 -5.07
C VAL A 109 -35.96 3.99 -3.80
N SER A 110 -35.06 4.17 -2.82
CA SER A 110 -35.35 4.87 -1.57
C SER A 110 -35.58 6.37 -1.74
N ILE A 111 -35.00 7.01 -2.76
CA ILE A 111 -35.10 8.47 -2.99
C ILE A 111 -36.29 8.79 -3.90
N TYR A 112 -36.47 8.02 -4.98
CA TYR A 112 -37.38 8.39 -6.06
C TYR A 112 -38.63 7.52 -6.16
N VAL A 113 -38.50 6.19 -6.00
CA VAL A 113 -39.63 5.26 -6.25
C VAL A 113 -40.52 5.11 -5.01
N TYR A 114 -39.91 4.86 -3.86
CA TYR A 114 -40.59 4.71 -2.57
C TYR A 114 -39.91 5.63 -1.55
N PRO A 115 -40.15 6.96 -1.63
CA PRO A 115 -39.51 7.93 -0.78
C PRO A 115 -39.90 7.71 0.69
N ASP A 116 -38.94 7.25 1.49
CA ASP A 116 -39.03 7.17 2.95
C ASP A 116 -37.78 7.83 3.57
N PRO A 117 -37.92 8.79 4.51
CA PRO A 117 -36.79 9.53 5.04
C PRO A 117 -35.71 8.65 5.69
N PHE A 118 -36.11 7.55 6.34
CA PHE A 118 -35.16 6.63 6.94
C PHE A 118 -34.45 5.80 5.86
N ALA A 119 -35.18 5.30 4.86
CA ALA A 119 -34.62 4.56 3.73
C ALA A 119 -33.62 5.39 2.92
N GLU A 120 -33.95 6.65 2.66
CA GLU A 120 -33.08 7.62 1.98
C GLU A 120 -31.78 7.83 2.77
N LEU A 121 -31.90 8.17 4.07
CA LEU A 121 -30.75 8.40 4.93
C LEU A 121 -29.87 7.16 5.08
N ALA A 122 -30.48 5.98 5.29
CA ALA A 122 -29.77 4.73 5.48
C ALA A 122 -29.02 4.30 4.21
N ALA A 123 -29.68 4.33 3.04
CA ALA A 123 -29.06 3.96 1.77
C ALA A 123 -27.94 4.92 1.37
N MET A 124 -28.15 6.23 1.55
CA MET A 124 -27.12 7.23 1.27
C MET A 124 -25.92 7.10 2.21
N SER A 125 -26.15 6.97 3.53
CA SER A 125 -25.07 6.79 4.51
C SER A 125 -24.19 5.59 4.19
N LEU A 126 -24.82 4.47 3.80
CA LEU A 126 -24.14 3.24 3.45
C LEU A 126 -23.34 3.35 2.14
N THR A 127 -23.85 4.11 1.17
CA THR A 127 -23.15 4.44 -0.07
C THR A 127 -21.92 5.29 0.21
N LEU A 128 -22.07 6.35 1.02
CA LEU A 128 -20.96 7.22 1.43
C LEU A 128 -19.88 6.44 2.18
N ALA A 129 -20.26 5.61 3.15
CA ALA A 129 -19.33 4.75 3.88
C ALA A 129 -18.59 3.78 2.95
N THR A 130 -19.29 3.21 1.95
CA THR A 130 -18.65 2.29 1.00
C THR A 130 -17.64 3.01 0.10
N LEU A 131 -17.87 4.26 -0.29
CA LEU A 131 -16.90 5.03 -1.09
C LEU A 131 -15.55 5.19 -0.42
N VAL A 132 -15.52 5.37 0.90
CA VAL A 132 -14.26 5.40 1.68
C VAL A 132 -13.47 4.10 1.45
N THR A 133 -14.17 2.97 1.44
CA THR A 133 -13.54 1.66 1.17
C THR A 133 -13.10 1.50 -0.29
N VAL A 134 -13.74 2.19 -1.24
CA VAL A 134 -13.32 2.21 -2.64
C VAL A 134 -11.91 2.80 -2.74
N VAL A 135 -11.68 3.97 -2.12
CA VAL A 135 -10.37 4.61 -2.06
C VAL A 135 -9.35 3.73 -1.32
N ALA A 136 -9.71 3.23 -0.14
CA ALA A 136 -8.78 2.53 0.74
C ALA A 136 -8.30 1.17 0.22
N ARG A 137 -9.12 0.44 -0.54
CA ARG A 137 -8.79 -0.93 -1.00
C ARG A 137 -8.57 -1.08 -2.49
N ASN A 138 -9.13 -0.18 -3.30
CA ASN A 138 -9.17 -0.36 -4.76
C ASN A 138 -8.22 0.60 -5.48
N TYR A 139 -7.43 1.40 -4.75
CA TYR A 139 -6.41 2.30 -5.31
C TYR A 139 -5.43 1.59 -6.24
N GLY A 140 -5.21 0.27 -6.09
CA GLY A 140 -4.37 -0.53 -6.97
C GLY A 140 -4.82 -0.53 -8.44
N SER A 141 -6.11 -0.29 -8.70
CA SER A 141 -6.68 -0.16 -10.04
C SER A 141 -7.43 1.17 -10.22
N PRO A 142 -6.84 2.16 -10.92
CA PRO A 142 -7.52 3.42 -11.25
C PRO A 142 -8.77 3.22 -12.10
N ARG A 143 -8.82 2.13 -12.88
CA ARG A 143 -10.00 1.76 -13.67
C ARG A 143 -11.13 1.33 -12.74
N MET A 144 -10.82 0.49 -11.75
CA MET A 144 -11.79 0.00 -10.78
C MET A 144 -12.38 1.13 -9.94
N VAL A 145 -11.54 2.04 -9.43
CA VAL A 145 -12.01 3.19 -8.65
C VAL A 145 -13.01 4.02 -9.45
N ARG A 146 -12.67 4.41 -10.69
CA ARG A 146 -13.58 5.19 -11.54
C ARG A 146 -14.91 4.48 -11.77
N ILE A 147 -14.87 3.19 -12.11
CA ILE A 147 -16.08 2.41 -12.37
C ILE A 147 -16.93 2.27 -11.09
N PHE A 148 -16.32 2.03 -9.94
CA PHE A 148 -17.04 1.91 -8.67
C PHE A 148 -17.63 3.26 -8.24
N SER A 149 -16.88 4.36 -8.34
CA SER A 149 -17.43 5.69 -8.01
C SER A 149 -18.67 6.01 -8.85
N VAL A 150 -18.66 5.68 -10.15
CA VAL A 150 -19.84 5.91 -11.01
C VAL A 150 -20.98 4.94 -10.69
N THR A 151 -20.71 3.64 -10.51
CA THR A 151 -21.79 2.65 -10.29
C THR A 151 -22.46 2.78 -8.91
N PHE A 152 -21.71 3.20 -7.88
CA PHE A 152 -22.23 3.37 -6.52
C PHE A 152 -23.09 4.62 -6.38
N ILE A 153 -22.63 5.77 -6.89
CA ILE A 153 -23.30 7.07 -6.64
C ILE A 153 -24.10 7.56 -7.85
N GLY A 154 -23.81 7.07 -9.06
CA GLY A 154 -24.49 7.50 -10.29
C GLY A 154 -26.01 7.33 -10.22
N PRO A 155 -26.55 6.16 -9.81
CA PRO A 155 -27.99 6.00 -9.64
C PRO A 155 -28.58 6.91 -8.56
N ALA A 156 -27.86 7.16 -7.45
CA ALA A 156 -28.32 8.09 -6.42
C ALA A 156 -28.38 9.55 -6.95
N ALA A 157 -27.38 9.97 -7.71
CA ALA A 157 -27.37 11.27 -8.37
C ALA A 157 -28.55 11.41 -9.34
N LEU A 158 -28.80 10.39 -10.15
CA LEU A 158 -29.93 10.37 -11.06
C LEU A 158 -31.26 10.51 -10.31
N ALA A 159 -31.43 9.78 -9.19
CA ALA A 159 -32.65 9.87 -8.38
C ALA A 159 -32.89 11.27 -7.81
N LEU A 160 -31.83 11.91 -7.30
CA LEU A 160 -31.89 13.28 -6.78
C LEU A 160 -32.20 14.31 -7.88
N LEU A 161 -31.61 14.15 -9.07
CA LEU A 161 -31.88 15.02 -10.22
C LEU A 161 -33.33 14.88 -10.72
N LEU A 162 -33.88 13.66 -10.71
CA LEU A 162 -35.25 13.37 -11.14
C LEU A 162 -36.33 13.86 -10.16
N ARG A 163 -35.96 14.23 -8.93
CA ARG A 163 -36.89 14.76 -7.93
C ARG A 163 -37.41 16.15 -8.29
N MET A 164 -36.71 16.87 -9.18
CA MET A 164 -37.08 18.15 -9.80
C MET A 164 -37.27 19.34 -8.84
N ASP A 165 -37.04 19.17 -7.53
CA ASP A 165 -36.93 20.28 -6.59
C ASP A 165 -35.51 20.86 -6.56
N ALA A 166 -35.40 22.18 -6.41
CA ALA A 166 -34.12 22.87 -6.47
C ALA A 166 -33.08 22.33 -5.46
N PRO A 167 -33.42 22.07 -4.17
CA PRO A 167 -32.47 21.50 -3.22
C PRO A 167 -31.91 20.13 -3.64
N SER A 168 -32.77 19.20 -4.07
CA SER A 168 -32.34 17.86 -4.46
C SER A 168 -31.55 17.86 -5.76
N VAL A 169 -31.90 18.70 -6.73
CA VAL A 169 -31.11 18.88 -7.96
C VAL A 169 -29.69 19.36 -7.62
N VAL A 170 -29.55 20.34 -6.72
CA VAL A 170 -28.24 20.82 -6.26
C VAL A 170 -27.46 19.70 -5.58
N LEU A 171 -28.09 18.92 -4.69
CA LEU A 171 -27.44 17.75 -4.07
C LEU A 171 -26.98 16.71 -5.12
N GLY A 172 -27.83 16.42 -6.11
CA GLY A 172 -27.51 15.53 -7.22
C GLY A 172 -26.30 16.00 -8.03
N LEU A 173 -26.21 17.31 -8.29
CA LEU A 173 -25.06 17.91 -8.98
C LEU A 173 -23.78 17.86 -8.12
N MET A 174 -23.86 18.00 -6.80
CA MET A 174 -22.72 17.92 -5.89
C MET A 174 -22.08 16.52 -5.81
N ILE A 175 -22.76 15.48 -6.28
CA ILE A 175 -22.16 14.14 -6.43
C ILE A 175 -21.05 14.13 -7.50
N ILE A 176 -21.13 15.01 -8.52
CA ILE A 176 -20.10 15.11 -9.56
C ILE A 176 -18.74 15.50 -8.97
N PRO A 177 -18.57 16.65 -8.27
CA PRO A 177 -17.31 17.01 -7.65
C PRO A 177 -16.89 16.00 -6.56
N MET A 178 -17.83 15.41 -5.81
CA MET A 178 -17.52 14.34 -4.86
C MET A 178 -16.89 13.11 -5.55
N THR A 179 -17.38 12.75 -6.73
CA THR A 179 -16.85 11.65 -7.54
C THR A 179 -15.42 11.96 -7.99
N PHE A 180 -15.16 13.19 -8.43
CA PHE A 180 -13.80 13.64 -8.78
C PHE A 180 -12.84 13.59 -7.58
N ILE A 181 -13.26 14.07 -6.41
CA ILE A 181 -12.46 14.01 -5.18
C ILE A 181 -12.14 12.57 -4.81
N THR A 182 -13.12 11.66 -4.92
CA THR A 182 -12.95 10.23 -4.64
C THR A 182 -11.90 9.59 -5.54
N ILE A 183 -11.99 9.82 -6.85
CA ILE A 183 -11.04 9.27 -7.84
C ILE A 183 -9.64 9.84 -7.60
N THR A 184 -9.54 11.17 -7.43
CA THR A 184 -8.26 11.86 -7.21
C THR A 184 -7.61 11.42 -5.89
N GLY A 185 -8.39 11.23 -4.84
CA GLY A 185 -7.91 10.72 -3.56
C GLY A 185 -7.31 9.32 -3.67
N ALA A 186 -7.94 8.42 -4.43
CA ALA A 186 -7.39 7.09 -4.66
C ALA A 186 -6.11 7.12 -5.49
N ASP A 187 -6.04 7.98 -6.52
CA ASP A 187 -4.82 8.18 -7.30
C ASP A 187 -3.69 8.73 -6.42
N HIS A 188 -3.99 9.64 -5.49
CA HIS A 188 -3.01 10.16 -4.54
C HIS A 188 -2.46 9.05 -3.62
N VAL A 189 -3.33 8.26 -3.00
CA VAL A 189 -2.93 7.11 -2.16
C VAL A 189 -2.04 6.15 -2.95
N ARG A 190 -2.47 5.80 -4.17
CA ARG A 190 -1.70 4.92 -5.07
C ARG A 190 -0.31 5.48 -5.35
N ASN A 191 -0.19 6.76 -5.66
CA ASN A 191 1.08 7.40 -6.03
C ASN A 191 2.05 7.50 -4.83
N VAL A 192 1.55 7.80 -3.64
CA VAL A 192 2.36 7.81 -2.41
C VAL A 192 2.90 6.42 -2.11
N LEU A 193 2.05 5.40 -2.12
CA LEU A 193 2.46 4.01 -1.89
C LEU A 193 3.42 3.51 -2.97
N PHE A 194 3.17 3.86 -4.24
CA PHE A 194 4.05 3.52 -5.35
C PHE A 194 5.45 4.13 -5.18
N SER A 195 5.51 5.43 -4.88
CA SER A 195 6.77 6.15 -4.68
C SER A 195 7.56 5.57 -3.50
N ALA A 196 6.87 5.22 -2.41
CA ALA A 196 7.48 4.56 -1.26
C ALA A 196 8.08 3.18 -1.62
N VAL A 197 7.34 2.35 -2.36
CA VAL A 197 7.80 1.01 -2.78
C VAL A 197 9.00 1.10 -3.71
N ILE A 198 8.99 2.02 -4.68
CA ILE A 198 10.12 2.24 -5.59
C ILE A 198 11.34 2.75 -4.83
N GLY A 199 11.15 3.75 -3.96
CA GLY A 199 12.23 4.29 -3.13
C GLY A 199 12.90 3.20 -2.29
N HIS A 200 12.10 2.35 -1.65
CA HIS A 200 12.61 1.21 -0.88
C HIS A 200 13.37 0.20 -1.76
N LYS A 201 12.87 -0.12 -2.97
CA LYS A 201 13.55 -1.04 -3.90
C LYS A 201 14.88 -0.45 -4.40
N GLN A 202 14.92 0.84 -4.72
CA GLN A 202 16.13 1.54 -5.14
C GLN A 202 17.17 1.59 -4.03
N ALA A 203 16.78 1.96 -2.80
CA ALA A 203 17.65 1.97 -1.64
C ALA A 203 18.26 0.56 -1.39
N ARG A 204 17.43 -0.48 -1.41
CA ARG A 204 17.89 -1.87 -1.23
C ARG A 204 18.85 -2.32 -2.34
N ASN A 205 18.59 -1.93 -3.59
CA ASN A 205 19.48 -2.23 -4.70
C ASN A 205 20.82 -1.48 -4.58
N LEU A 206 20.80 -0.24 -4.11
CA LEU A 206 22.00 0.53 -3.84
C LEU A 206 22.84 -0.12 -2.74
N THR A 207 22.24 -0.47 -1.60
CA THR A 207 22.92 -1.20 -0.51
C THR A 207 23.54 -2.49 -1.01
N ARG A 208 22.78 -3.32 -1.74
CA ARG A 208 23.31 -4.57 -2.33
C ARG A 208 24.47 -4.34 -3.28
N ARG A 209 24.42 -3.30 -4.12
CA ARG A 209 25.51 -2.95 -5.02
C ARG A 209 26.74 -2.50 -4.25
N PHE A 210 26.55 -1.70 -3.19
CA PHE A 210 27.62 -1.22 -2.31
C PHE A 210 28.27 -2.39 -1.57
N ASP A 211 27.50 -3.28 -0.97
CA ASP A 211 28.00 -4.50 -0.30
C ASP A 211 28.78 -5.37 -1.28
N ARG A 212 28.26 -5.56 -2.50
CA ARG A 212 28.95 -6.35 -3.52
C ARG A 212 30.27 -5.71 -3.97
N ALA A 213 30.29 -4.39 -4.13
CA ALA A 213 31.51 -3.66 -4.47
C ALA A 213 32.55 -3.78 -3.36
N LEU A 214 32.16 -3.61 -2.09
CA LEU A 214 33.07 -3.73 -0.94
C LEU A 214 33.62 -5.15 -0.76
N ASN A 215 32.79 -6.16 -0.96
CA ASN A 215 33.17 -7.57 -0.80
C ASN A 215 33.89 -8.17 -2.02
N THR A 216 34.10 -7.40 -3.09
CA THR A 216 34.92 -7.80 -4.24
C THR A 216 36.30 -7.13 -4.25
N MET A 217 36.59 -6.26 -3.27
CA MET A 217 37.92 -5.67 -3.09
C MET A 217 38.85 -6.65 -2.38
N SER A 218 40.13 -6.65 -2.74
CA SER A 218 41.18 -7.48 -2.12
C SER A 218 41.70 -6.95 -0.78
N HIS A 219 41.23 -5.78 -0.34
CA HIS A 219 41.70 -5.10 0.87
C HIS A 219 40.59 -5.10 1.94
N GLY A 220 40.99 -5.24 3.20
CA GLY A 220 40.06 -5.06 4.33
C GLY A 220 39.65 -3.59 4.47
N LEU A 221 38.34 -3.34 4.49
CA LEU A 221 37.77 -2.01 4.68
C LEU A 221 36.92 -1.98 5.96
N VAL A 222 37.20 -0.99 6.81
CA VAL A 222 36.42 -0.65 8.01
C VAL A 222 36.11 0.85 7.94
N MET A 223 34.83 1.20 7.95
CA MET A 223 34.37 2.58 8.06
C MET A 223 33.91 2.85 9.48
N LEU A 224 34.37 3.97 10.05
CA LEU A 224 34.02 4.41 11.40
C LEU A 224 32.94 5.49 11.32
N GLY A 225 31.94 5.38 12.19
CA GLY A 225 30.93 6.40 12.42
C GLY A 225 31.47 7.57 13.24
N PRO A 226 30.69 8.67 13.36
CA PRO A 226 31.07 9.87 14.11
C PRO A 226 31.27 9.61 15.61
N ASP A 227 30.72 8.52 16.13
CA ASP A 227 30.87 8.02 17.50
C ASP A 227 32.14 7.15 17.69
N GLY A 228 32.96 6.99 16.65
CA GLY A 228 34.16 6.16 16.68
C GLY A 228 33.86 4.65 16.76
N ARG A 229 32.69 4.24 16.26
CA ARG A 229 32.31 2.82 16.15
C ARG A 229 32.27 2.37 14.70
N VAL A 230 32.48 1.08 14.45
CA VAL A 230 32.42 0.53 13.10
C VAL A 230 31.00 0.63 12.56
N ALA A 231 30.83 1.38 11.47
CA ALA A 231 29.58 1.56 10.75
C ALA A 231 29.47 0.63 9.54
N VAL A 232 30.59 0.32 8.88
CA VAL A 232 30.65 -0.61 7.73
C VAL A 232 31.93 -1.44 7.84
N ALA A 233 31.84 -2.72 7.51
CA ALA A 233 33.01 -3.59 7.32
C ALA A 233 32.77 -4.52 6.13
N ASN A 234 33.83 -4.87 5.38
CA ASN A 234 33.76 -5.90 4.35
C ASN A 234 34.25 -7.27 4.87
N ALA A 235 34.01 -8.32 4.09
CA ALA A 235 34.40 -9.68 4.42
C ALA A 235 35.93 -9.84 4.59
N GLU A 236 36.72 -9.12 3.78
CA GLU A 236 38.18 -9.17 3.87
C GLU A 236 38.69 -8.59 5.19
N ALA A 237 38.08 -7.50 5.70
CA ALA A 237 38.41 -6.97 7.02
C ALA A 237 38.11 -7.99 8.13
N ALA A 238 36.98 -8.70 8.04
CA ALA A 238 36.66 -9.75 9.00
C ALA A 238 37.67 -10.90 8.93
N HIS A 239 38.07 -11.30 7.72
CA HIS A 239 39.06 -12.35 7.49
C HIS A 239 40.43 -11.97 8.09
N LEU A 240 40.94 -10.77 7.79
CA LEU A 240 42.17 -10.25 8.38
C LEU A 240 42.08 -10.23 9.92
N MET A 241 40.96 -9.76 10.48
CA MET A 241 40.78 -9.70 11.93
C MET A 241 40.40 -11.03 12.60
N SER A 242 40.47 -12.15 11.87
CA SER A 242 40.12 -13.50 12.35
C SER A 242 38.71 -13.59 12.95
N LEU A 243 37.73 -12.95 12.31
CA LEU A 243 36.32 -12.96 12.68
C LEU A 243 35.48 -13.76 11.66
N LYS A 244 34.38 -14.34 12.15
CA LYS A 244 33.50 -15.20 11.34
C LYS A 244 32.71 -14.44 10.27
N SER A 245 32.43 -13.14 10.47
CA SER A 245 31.66 -12.32 9.53
C SER A 245 31.96 -10.84 9.70
N ALA A 246 31.68 -10.05 8.65
CA ALA A 246 31.73 -8.58 8.70
C ALA A 246 30.76 -8.01 9.76
N ASP A 247 29.60 -8.65 9.96
CA ASP A 247 28.63 -8.24 10.98
C ASP A 247 29.22 -8.29 12.40
N ALA A 248 30.19 -9.18 12.65
CA ALA A 248 30.86 -9.27 13.94
C ALA A 248 31.77 -8.06 14.25
N LEU A 249 32.11 -7.24 13.23
CA LEU A 249 32.86 -6.00 13.37
C LEU A 249 31.97 -4.80 13.66
N LEU A 250 30.71 -4.81 13.22
CA LEU A 250 29.79 -3.67 13.34
C LEU A 250 29.57 -3.28 14.81
N GLY A 251 29.55 -1.98 15.08
CA GLY A 251 29.32 -1.40 16.41
C GLY A 251 30.51 -1.48 17.39
N ARG A 252 31.61 -2.16 17.04
CA ARG A 252 32.83 -2.17 17.86
C ARG A 252 33.48 -0.79 17.87
N SER A 253 34.04 -0.38 19.00
CA SER A 253 34.83 0.85 19.08
C SER A 253 36.19 0.69 18.40
N ILE A 254 36.80 1.81 17.98
CA ILE A 254 38.17 1.84 17.47
C ILE A 254 39.14 1.13 18.42
N HIS A 255 39.04 1.42 19.72
CA HIS A 255 39.85 0.77 20.74
C HIS A 255 39.69 -0.76 20.70
N GLY A 256 38.45 -1.24 20.70
CA GLY A 256 38.16 -2.67 20.65
C GLY A 256 38.60 -3.35 19.36
N LEU A 257 38.62 -2.61 18.25
CA LEU A 257 39.11 -3.07 16.96
C LEU A 257 40.65 -3.19 16.95
N LEU A 258 41.35 -2.14 17.38
CA LEU A 258 42.82 -2.13 17.43
C LEU A 258 43.36 -3.16 18.43
N MET A 259 42.75 -3.29 19.61
CA MET A 259 43.14 -4.32 20.59
C MET A 259 42.96 -5.73 20.05
N ARG A 260 41.96 -5.97 19.18
CA ARG A 260 41.81 -7.25 18.48
C ARG A 260 42.89 -7.44 17.43
N GLY A 261 43.28 -6.39 16.70
CA GLY A 261 44.44 -6.42 15.80
C GLY A 261 45.73 -6.78 16.53
N VAL A 262 45.93 -6.26 17.75
CA VAL A 262 47.07 -6.63 18.61
C VAL A 262 46.97 -8.09 19.06
N ALA A 263 45.79 -8.54 19.51
CA ALA A 263 45.58 -9.93 19.91
C ALA A 263 45.75 -10.93 18.75
N GLY A 264 45.46 -10.51 17.51
CA GLY A 264 45.68 -11.28 16.29
C GLY A 264 47.11 -11.19 15.73
N GLY A 265 48.02 -10.48 16.40
CA GLY A 265 49.42 -10.33 15.98
C GLY A 265 49.64 -9.40 14.77
N MET A 266 48.61 -8.65 14.35
CA MET A 266 48.69 -7.74 13.19
C MET A 266 49.27 -6.37 13.52
N LEU A 267 49.27 -5.98 14.80
CA LEU A 267 49.68 -4.67 15.28
C LEU A 267 50.54 -4.82 16.53
N ALA A 268 51.65 -4.07 16.61
CA ALA A 268 52.41 -4.00 17.85
C ALA A 268 51.65 -3.14 18.89
N PRO A 269 51.74 -3.46 20.20
CA PRO A 269 51.05 -2.69 21.24
C PRO A 269 51.41 -1.20 21.28
N LYS A 270 52.63 -0.85 20.83
CA LYS A 270 53.12 0.53 20.77
C LYS A 270 52.44 1.31 19.64
N ASP A 271 52.22 0.68 18.49
CA ASP A 271 51.57 1.29 17.32
C ASP A 271 50.07 1.45 17.54
N CYS A 272 49.44 0.55 18.30
CA CYS A 272 48.03 0.61 18.67
C CYS A 272 47.64 1.98 19.28
N ARG A 273 48.38 2.45 20.30
CA ARG A 273 48.09 3.76 20.94
C ARG A 273 48.29 4.93 19.99
N TYR A 274 49.29 4.85 19.12
CA TYR A 274 49.57 5.90 18.14
C TYR A 274 48.44 5.99 17.09
N ILE A 275 48.02 4.84 16.55
CA ILE A 275 46.94 4.74 15.57
C ILE A 275 45.60 5.14 16.18
N GLU A 276 45.32 4.73 17.42
CA GLU A 276 44.10 5.11 18.13
C GLU A 276 44.00 6.64 18.30
N ALA A 277 45.10 7.28 18.71
CA ALA A 277 45.15 8.73 18.87
C ALA A 277 44.99 9.46 17.52
N GLN A 278 45.65 8.97 16.46
CA GLN A 278 45.53 9.50 15.09
C GLN A 278 44.10 9.40 14.55
N LEU A 279 43.47 8.22 14.63
CA LEU A 279 42.11 7.98 14.14
C LEU A 279 41.07 8.77 14.93
N THR A 280 41.20 8.81 16.26
CA THR A 280 40.28 9.58 17.13
C THR A 280 40.37 11.08 16.85
N ARG A 281 41.59 11.58 16.57
CA ARG A 281 41.82 12.97 16.18
C ARG A 281 41.25 13.27 14.79
N ALA A 282 41.47 12.38 13.81
CA ALA A 282 40.93 12.53 12.47
C ALA A 282 39.40 12.58 12.46
N LEU A 283 38.74 11.76 13.28
CA LEU A 283 37.28 11.78 13.45
C LEU A 283 36.76 13.06 14.10
N ARG A 284 37.47 13.62 15.09
CA ARG A 284 37.09 14.89 15.74
C ARG A 284 37.31 16.12 14.86
N GLU A 285 38.37 16.12 14.05
CA GLU A 285 38.72 17.26 13.20
C GLU A 285 37.93 17.32 11.88
N GLY A 286 37.19 16.26 11.52
CA GLY A 286 36.23 16.26 10.40
C GLY A 286 36.84 16.50 9.01
N ARG A 287 38.15 16.32 8.84
CA ARG A 287 38.85 16.59 7.58
C ARG A 287 39.22 15.30 6.87
N ASP A 288 39.17 15.34 5.53
CA ASP A 288 39.57 14.32 4.55
C ASP A 288 41.06 13.88 4.64
N ARG A 289 41.60 13.72 5.86
CA ARG A 289 42.95 13.22 6.09
C ARG A 289 42.94 11.71 5.97
N LYS A 290 43.48 11.23 4.84
CA LYS A 290 43.84 9.82 4.65
C LYS A 290 44.95 9.49 5.64
N VAL A 291 44.64 8.69 6.66
CA VAL A 291 45.64 8.09 7.54
C VAL A 291 46.08 6.79 6.86
N LEU A 292 47.29 6.78 6.30
CA LEU A 292 47.94 5.56 5.82
C LEU A 292 48.68 4.95 7.01
N VAL A 293 48.29 3.73 7.37
CA VAL A 293 48.92 2.91 8.42
C VAL A 293 49.34 1.60 7.78
#